data_AF-A0A662XCA9-F1
#
_entry.id   AF-A0A662XCA9-F1
#
_cell.length_a   1.000
_cell.length_b   1.000
_cell.length_c   1.000
_cell.angle_alpha   90.00
_cell.angle_beta   90.00
_cell.angle_gamma   90.00
#
_symmetry.space_group_name_H-M   'P 1'
#
loop_
_entity.id
_entity.type
_entity.pdbx_description
1 polymer ?
#
loop_
_entity_poly.entity_id
_entity_poly.type
_entity_poly.pdbx_seq_one_letter_code
_entity_poly.pdbx_strand_id
1 'polypeptide(L)'
;MATKANGAGSPTKRAPASPSKTDASPTKKLKLVGYQNFVRHNPKSDRFDVHKFHHVEFYCGDATNVSKRFSWGLGMQRVGKSDQSTGNHVSASYVVQSGEIKLVFTAPYALETEKAPGAHSPVPGYDPKFAQKFIMKHGLAVRALGIRVGDAKAAYEVQFWASVKNGGIGVLEPKTLKDEASGETTIVAEVKLYGDVVVRWVSGDFDGAFVPGYEPCDGPDISIGIQRLDHCVGNVPKLLEAVEYITSFTGFHQFAEFTAEDVGTVDSGLNSMVLASNNELVLLPVNEPTFGTKRKSQIQTYLEQNVGAGLQHMALKTDDIFHTLARSHLGGFEFMPRPNKVYYERMPARIGEGLSKKQYEQIEELGLLVDKDDQGILLQIFTKPLGDRATVFFEIIERVGCMADVAGRLEQAAGCGGFGKGNFSELFKSIEEYEKSLNV
;
A
#
# COMPACT_ATOMS: atom_id res chain seq x y z
N MET A 1 -2.02 -86.40 -53.55
CA MET A 1 -3.09 -86.34 -52.53
C MET A 1 -2.60 -85.46 -51.37
N ALA A 2 -3.52 -84.73 -50.75
CA ALA A 2 -3.40 -83.63 -49.75
C ALA A 2 -2.23 -83.73 -48.74
N THR A 3 -1.66 -82.65 -48.17
CA THR A 3 -2.29 -81.52 -47.44
C THR A 3 -1.32 -80.34 -47.24
N LYS A 4 -1.89 -79.15 -47.00
CA LYS A 4 -1.24 -77.86 -46.62
C LYS A 4 -0.73 -77.85 -45.18
N ALA A 5 0.33 -77.08 -44.89
CA ALA A 5 0.45 -76.23 -43.70
C ALA A 5 1.52 -75.13 -43.86
N ASN A 6 1.17 -73.92 -43.43
CA ASN A 6 1.87 -72.65 -43.59
C ASN A 6 3.10 -72.49 -42.68
N GLY A 7 4.07 -71.70 -43.16
CA GLY A 7 5.19 -71.19 -42.38
C GLY A 7 5.17 -69.68 -42.14
N ALA A 8 6.00 -69.30 -41.17
CA ALA A 8 6.69 -68.02 -40.95
C ALA A 8 5.95 -66.85 -40.27
N GLY A 9 6.63 -66.29 -39.25
CA GLY A 9 6.52 -64.87 -38.86
C GLY A 9 6.59 -64.59 -37.36
N SER A 10 7.79 -64.39 -36.81
CA SER A 10 8.02 -63.92 -35.43
C SER A 10 7.58 -62.46 -35.22
N PRO A 11 7.04 -62.06 -34.06
CA PRO A 11 6.69 -60.67 -33.79
C PRO A 11 7.90 -59.87 -33.28
N THR A 12 8.20 -58.76 -33.98
CA THR A 12 9.17 -57.73 -33.59
C THR A 12 8.67 -56.88 -32.43
N LYS A 13 9.51 -56.71 -31.40
CA LYS A 13 9.28 -55.84 -30.24
C LYS A 13 9.34 -54.36 -30.67
N ARG A 14 8.26 -53.60 -30.46
CA ARG A 14 8.23 -52.13 -30.60
C ARG A 14 8.89 -51.45 -29.39
N ALA A 15 9.72 -50.46 -29.66
CA ALA A 15 10.31 -49.55 -28.68
C ALA A 15 9.26 -48.65 -28.01
N PRO A 16 9.46 -48.20 -26.76
CA PRO A 16 8.51 -47.32 -26.08
C PRO A 16 8.61 -45.89 -26.62
N ALA A 17 7.44 -45.31 -26.89
CA ALA A 17 7.29 -43.94 -27.37
C ALA A 17 7.71 -42.92 -26.29
N SER A 18 8.33 -41.84 -26.74
CA SER A 18 8.66 -40.65 -25.96
C SER A 18 7.42 -40.01 -25.33
N PRO A 19 7.51 -39.46 -24.10
CA PRO A 19 6.37 -38.79 -23.48
C PRO A 19 6.08 -37.48 -24.23
N SER A 20 4.85 -37.40 -24.73
CA SER A 20 4.28 -36.23 -25.38
C SER A 20 4.15 -35.06 -24.41
N LYS A 21 4.36 -33.87 -24.97
CA LYS A 21 4.19 -32.53 -24.40
C LYS A 21 3.14 -32.48 -23.27
N THR A 22 3.58 -31.99 -22.12
CA THR A 22 2.73 -31.59 -21.00
C THR A 22 1.69 -30.56 -21.45
N ASP A 23 0.41 -30.91 -21.31
CA ASP A 23 -0.71 -29.98 -21.38
C ASP A 23 -0.52 -28.88 -20.33
N ALA A 24 -0.23 -27.66 -20.79
CA ALA A 24 -0.38 -26.48 -19.97
C ALA A 24 -1.89 -26.29 -19.74
N SER A 25 -2.35 -26.45 -18.49
CA SER A 25 -3.71 -26.09 -18.11
C SER A 25 -4.01 -24.65 -18.52
N PRO A 26 -5.16 -24.34 -19.14
CA PRO A 26 -5.49 -22.97 -19.48
C PRO A 26 -5.57 -22.15 -18.19
N THR A 27 -4.68 -21.17 -18.03
CA THR A 27 -4.78 -20.16 -16.96
C THR A 27 -6.13 -19.50 -17.08
N LYS A 28 -7.03 -19.85 -16.15
CA LYS A 28 -8.37 -19.28 -16.06
C LYS A 28 -8.20 -17.77 -15.82
N LYS A 29 -8.57 -16.94 -16.79
CA LYS A 29 -8.47 -15.48 -16.68
C LYS A 29 -9.19 -15.03 -15.40
N LEU A 30 -8.54 -14.15 -14.64
CA LEU A 30 -9.14 -13.55 -13.44
C LEU A 30 -10.43 -12.83 -13.84
N LYS A 31 -11.48 -12.98 -13.01
CA LYS A 31 -12.73 -12.22 -13.15
C LYS A 31 -13.20 -11.83 -11.76
N LEU A 32 -13.68 -10.61 -11.62
CA LEU A 32 -14.37 -10.16 -10.41
C LEU A 32 -15.69 -10.93 -10.27
N VAL A 33 -16.01 -11.33 -9.05
CA VAL A 33 -17.24 -12.05 -8.69
C VAL A 33 -18.16 -11.25 -7.75
N GLY A 34 -17.68 -10.13 -7.20
CA GLY A 34 -18.36 -9.29 -6.23
C GLY A 34 -18.18 -9.78 -4.79
N TYR A 35 -18.26 -8.87 -3.83
CA TYR A 35 -18.03 -9.12 -2.41
C TYR A 35 -18.85 -10.29 -1.86
N GLN A 36 -20.13 -10.41 -2.25
CA GLN A 36 -21.01 -11.48 -1.75
C GLN A 36 -20.61 -12.88 -2.25
N ASN A 37 -20.03 -12.97 -3.45
CA ASN A 37 -19.63 -14.24 -4.05
C ASN A 37 -18.14 -14.55 -3.80
N PHE A 38 -17.40 -13.60 -3.23
CA PHE A 38 -15.99 -13.75 -2.96
C PHE A 38 -15.77 -14.67 -1.76
N VAL A 39 -15.09 -15.78 -1.99
CA VAL A 39 -14.68 -16.71 -0.93
C VAL A 39 -13.21 -16.50 -0.66
N ARG A 40 -12.90 -15.86 0.48
CA ARG A 40 -11.51 -15.64 0.91
C ARG A 40 -10.81 -16.98 1.12
N HIS A 41 -9.64 -17.12 0.50
CA HIS A 41 -8.76 -18.26 0.67
C HIS A 41 -7.31 -17.76 0.71
N ASN A 42 -6.58 -18.12 1.76
CA ASN A 42 -5.16 -17.80 1.91
C ASN A 42 -4.33 -19.06 1.56
N PRO A 43 -3.84 -19.21 0.31
CA PRO A 43 -3.06 -20.36 -0.14
C PRO A 43 -1.62 -20.38 0.41
N LYS A 44 -1.21 -19.34 1.15
CA LYS A 44 0.17 -19.13 1.60
C LYS A 44 1.19 -19.16 0.44
N SER A 45 0.91 -18.41 -0.63
CA SER A 45 1.64 -18.44 -1.89
C SER A 45 2.72 -17.37 -2.10
N ASP A 46 3.07 -16.57 -1.08
CA ASP A 46 4.18 -15.62 -1.21
C ASP A 46 5.43 -16.30 -1.75
N ARG A 47 6.08 -15.68 -2.74
CA ARG A 47 7.25 -16.26 -3.40
C ARG A 47 8.55 -16.04 -2.64
N PHE A 48 8.51 -15.19 -1.61
CA PHE A 48 9.60 -14.88 -0.71
C PHE A 48 8.99 -14.49 0.64
N ASP A 49 9.79 -14.54 1.72
CA ASP A 49 9.32 -14.25 3.07
C ASP A 49 9.02 -12.75 3.24
N VAL A 50 7.76 -12.41 3.51
CA VAL A 50 7.28 -11.03 3.71
C VAL A 50 6.91 -10.82 5.17
N HIS A 51 7.46 -9.77 5.78
CA HIS A 51 7.25 -9.49 7.20
C HIS A 51 6.15 -8.44 7.39
N LYS A 52 6.41 -7.19 7.00
CA LYS A 52 5.50 -6.06 7.22
C LYS A 52 5.90 -4.84 6.39
N PHE A 53 5.07 -3.81 6.39
CA PHE A 53 5.48 -2.49 5.91
C PHE A 53 6.70 -1.97 6.69
N HIS A 54 7.64 -1.35 5.98
CA HIS A 54 8.84 -0.74 6.56
C HIS A 54 8.77 0.79 6.55
N HIS A 55 8.40 1.38 5.42
CA HIS A 55 8.32 2.83 5.27
C HIS A 55 7.47 3.21 4.05
N VAL A 56 7.13 4.49 3.95
CA VAL A 56 6.64 5.12 2.71
C VAL A 56 7.50 6.34 2.42
N GLU A 57 8.07 6.40 1.22
CA GLU A 57 8.87 7.54 0.77
C GLU A 57 8.08 8.41 -0.21
N PHE A 58 7.94 9.69 0.13
CA PHE A 58 7.41 10.74 -0.73
C PHE A 58 8.54 11.47 -1.43
N TYR A 59 8.35 11.72 -2.72
CA TYR A 59 9.10 12.77 -3.40
C TYR A 59 8.31 14.06 -3.34
N CYS A 60 9.00 15.14 -3.00
CA CYS A 60 8.39 16.44 -2.73
C CYS A 60 9.30 17.59 -3.16
N GLY A 61 8.71 18.76 -3.40
CA GLY A 61 9.47 19.95 -3.78
C GLY A 61 10.33 20.53 -2.65
N ASP A 62 9.89 20.37 -1.40
CA ASP A 62 10.63 20.83 -0.22
C ASP A 62 10.40 19.85 0.96
N ALA A 63 11.42 19.04 1.25
CA ALA A 63 11.34 18.02 2.28
C ALA A 63 11.21 18.60 3.69
N THR A 64 11.73 19.81 3.93
CA THR A 64 11.72 20.45 5.25
C THR A 64 10.31 20.82 5.68
N ASN A 65 9.54 21.50 4.82
CA ASN A 65 8.18 21.93 5.10
C ASN A 65 7.22 20.74 5.15
N VAL A 66 7.35 19.81 4.21
CA VAL A 66 6.49 18.62 4.17
C VAL A 66 6.73 17.76 5.42
N SER A 67 7.98 17.45 5.77
CA SER A 67 8.27 16.66 6.97
C SER A 67 7.77 17.32 8.25
N LYS A 68 7.92 18.65 8.40
CA LYS A 68 7.40 19.38 9.57
C LYS A 68 5.88 19.38 9.65
N ARG A 69 5.18 19.59 8.52
CA ARG A 69 3.71 19.54 8.47
C ARG A 69 3.20 18.15 8.85
N PHE A 70 3.81 17.10 8.31
CA PHE A 70 3.42 15.72 8.58
C PHE A 70 3.78 15.31 10.01
N SER A 71 4.95 15.72 10.49
CA SER A 71 5.35 15.56 11.90
C SER A 71 4.31 16.16 12.83
N TRP A 72 3.96 17.45 12.66
CA TRP A 72 2.94 18.10 13.48
C TRP A 72 1.55 17.48 13.34
N GLY A 73 1.05 17.35 12.11
CA GLY A 73 -0.33 16.96 11.84
C GLY A 73 -0.64 15.49 12.13
N LEU A 74 0.36 14.60 12.07
CA LEU A 74 0.21 13.18 12.41
C LEU A 74 0.87 12.81 13.74
N GLY A 75 1.41 13.78 14.49
CA GLY A 75 2.14 13.52 15.72
C GLY A 75 3.37 12.61 15.51
N MET A 76 4.07 12.70 14.39
CA MET A 76 5.22 11.84 14.12
C MET A 76 6.52 12.54 14.52
N GLN A 77 7.34 11.88 15.33
CA GLN A 77 8.64 12.41 15.73
C GLN A 77 9.61 12.36 14.54
N ARG A 78 10.37 13.41 14.29
CA ARG A 78 11.50 13.33 13.35
C ARG A 78 12.62 12.51 14.01
N VAL A 79 13.04 11.42 13.37
CA VAL A 79 14.00 10.46 13.92
C VAL A 79 15.30 10.37 13.13
N GLY A 80 15.32 10.80 11.87
CA GLY A 80 16.51 10.72 11.03
C GLY A 80 16.53 11.74 9.91
N LYS A 81 17.74 12.02 9.42
CA LYS A 81 17.98 12.91 8.29
C LYS A 81 19.14 12.43 7.41
N SER A 82 19.10 12.82 6.15
CA SER A 82 20.24 12.82 5.24
C SER A 82 20.16 14.08 4.38
N ASP A 83 21.06 15.02 4.58
CA ASP A 83 21.08 16.31 3.90
C ASP A 83 22.53 16.83 3.79
N GLN A 84 22.73 18.08 3.38
CA GLN A 84 24.07 18.68 3.28
C GLN A 84 24.87 18.62 4.59
N SER A 85 24.21 18.71 5.75
CA SER A 85 24.88 18.61 7.04
C SER A 85 25.41 17.21 7.34
N THR A 86 24.91 16.20 6.64
CA THR A 86 25.36 14.79 6.73
C THR A 86 26.19 14.38 5.51
N GLY A 87 26.67 15.35 4.71
CA GLY A 87 27.46 15.09 3.49
C GLY A 87 26.66 14.68 2.25
N ASN A 88 25.32 14.61 2.32
CA ASN A 88 24.49 14.37 1.14
C ASN A 88 24.23 15.68 0.39
N HIS A 89 24.88 15.85 -0.77
CA HIS A 89 24.71 17.05 -1.61
C HIS A 89 23.72 16.84 -2.77
N VAL A 90 23.10 15.65 -2.91
CA VAL A 90 22.17 15.36 -4.02
C VAL A 90 20.70 15.53 -3.65
N SER A 91 20.34 15.30 -2.39
CA SER A 91 18.98 15.45 -1.88
C SER A 91 18.95 15.84 -0.40
N ALA A 92 17.81 16.36 0.05
CA ALA A 92 17.46 16.43 1.46
C ALA A 92 16.37 15.39 1.74
N SER A 93 16.60 14.53 2.73
CA SER A 93 15.69 13.46 3.14
C SER A 93 15.47 13.50 4.65
N TYR A 94 14.21 13.56 5.08
CA TYR A 94 13.85 13.54 6.50
C TYR A 94 12.90 12.39 6.81
N VAL A 95 13.15 11.71 7.93
CA VAL A 95 12.39 10.55 8.39
C VAL A 95 11.60 10.96 9.61
N VAL A 96 10.28 10.80 9.55
CA VAL A 96 9.38 10.94 10.70
C VAL A 96 8.76 9.60 11.04
N GLN A 97 8.58 9.34 12.33
CA GLN A 97 8.13 8.06 12.85
C GLN A 97 7.08 8.22 13.95
N SER A 98 6.09 7.33 13.93
CA SER A 98 5.19 7.07 15.05
C SER A 98 4.89 5.58 15.09
N GLY A 99 5.10 4.95 16.25
CA GLY A 99 5.11 3.50 16.37
C GLY A 99 6.08 2.87 15.36
N GLU A 100 5.56 1.97 14.54
CA GLU A 100 6.30 1.29 13.47
C GLU A 100 6.30 2.04 12.13
N ILE A 101 5.48 3.09 11.95
CA ILE A 101 5.38 3.79 10.66
C ILE A 101 6.55 4.74 10.51
N LYS A 102 7.32 4.58 9.43
CA LYS A 102 8.29 5.58 8.97
C LYS A 102 7.78 6.24 7.68
N LEU A 103 7.62 7.56 7.69
CA LEU A 103 7.43 8.36 6.48
C LEU A 103 8.73 9.10 6.16
N VAL A 104 9.19 8.98 4.91
CA VAL A 104 10.42 9.59 4.41
C VAL A 104 10.04 10.65 3.39
N PHE A 105 10.56 11.87 3.55
CA PHE A 105 10.31 12.96 2.60
C PHE A 105 11.63 13.35 1.96
N THR A 106 11.74 13.13 0.65
CA THR A 106 12.95 13.39 -0.13
C THR A 106 12.69 14.48 -1.15
N ALA A 107 13.56 15.49 -1.18
CA ALA A 107 13.55 16.57 -2.15
C ALA A 107 14.91 16.67 -2.86
N PRO A 108 14.95 16.82 -4.19
CA PRO A 108 16.20 17.02 -4.92
C PRO A 108 16.79 18.39 -4.60
N TYR A 109 18.11 18.45 -4.41
CA TYR A 109 18.82 19.72 -4.57
C TYR A 109 18.92 20.07 -6.07
N ALA A 110 19.31 21.32 -6.36
CA ALA A 110 19.54 21.76 -7.74
C ALA A 110 20.59 20.88 -8.46
N LEU A 111 20.42 20.69 -9.77
CA LEU A 111 21.29 19.83 -10.57
C LEU A 111 22.62 20.51 -10.89
N GLU A 112 22.59 21.83 -10.99
CA GLU A 112 23.67 22.69 -11.47
C GLU A 112 24.65 23.08 -10.36
N THR A 113 24.32 22.81 -9.09
CA THR A 113 25.22 23.12 -7.97
C THR A 113 26.39 22.15 -7.92
N GLU A 114 27.57 22.67 -7.60
CA GLU A 114 28.74 21.84 -7.30
C GLU A 114 28.43 20.84 -6.18
N LYS A 115 28.81 19.58 -6.40
CA LYS A 115 28.60 18.48 -5.46
C LYS A 115 29.96 18.09 -4.90
N ALA A 116 30.02 17.77 -3.60
CA ALA A 116 31.24 17.23 -3.03
C ALA A 116 31.66 15.94 -3.77
N PRO A 117 32.97 15.69 -3.95
CA PRO A 117 33.43 14.44 -4.57
C PRO A 117 32.85 13.22 -3.84
N GLY A 118 32.21 12.32 -4.58
CA GLY A 118 31.58 11.12 -4.02
C GLY A 118 30.23 11.36 -3.33
N ALA A 119 29.67 12.57 -3.37
CA ALA A 119 28.33 12.83 -2.82
C ALA A 119 27.27 11.98 -3.52
N HIS A 120 26.49 11.26 -2.73
CA HIS A 120 25.39 10.41 -3.19
C HIS A 120 24.27 10.40 -2.15
N SER A 121 23.08 9.99 -2.57
CA SER A 121 22.00 9.69 -1.64
C SER A 121 22.32 8.36 -0.94
N PRO A 122 22.12 8.25 0.38
CA PRO A 122 22.28 6.96 1.07
C PRO A 122 21.36 5.87 0.53
N VAL A 123 20.20 6.26 -0.03
CA VAL A 123 19.35 5.34 -0.77
C VAL A 123 19.89 5.21 -2.20
N PRO A 124 20.40 4.04 -2.60
CA PRO A 124 20.98 3.84 -3.92
C PRO A 124 19.90 3.89 -5.00
N GLY A 125 20.29 4.24 -6.22
CA GLY A 125 19.35 4.40 -7.35
C GLY A 125 18.58 5.72 -7.38
N TYR A 126 18.81 6.61 -6.40
CA TYR A 126 18.27 7.97 -6.45
C TYR A 126 18.79 8.74 -7.68
N ASP A 127 17.87 9.21 -8.52
CA ASP A 127 18.16 10.09 -9.66
C ASP A 127 17.46 11.45 -9.45
N PRO A 128 18.22 12.56 -9.27
CA PRO A 128 17.63 13.88 -9.05
C PRO A 128 16.87 14.39 -10.28
N LYS A 129 17.24 14.00 -11.51
CA LYS A 129 16.51 14.40 -12.73
C LYS A 129 15.15 13.71 -12.78
N PHE A 130 15.11 12.43 -12.45
CA PHE A 130 13.85 11.71 -12.30
C PHE A 130 13.01 12.31 -11.17
N ALA A 131 13.59 12.60 -10.01
CA ALA A 131 12.86 13.20 -8.88
C ALA A 131 12.21 14.55 -9.25
N GLN A 132 12.94 15.45 -9.93
CA GLN A 132 12.36 16.70 -10.42
C GLN A 132 11.19 16.47 -11.40
N LYS A 133 11.34 15.55 -12.36
CA LYS A 133 10.25 15.21 -13.30
C LYS A 133 9.04 14.60 -12.59
N PHE A 134 9.28 13.73 -11.61
CA PHE A 134 8.25 13.11 -10.79
C PHE A 134 7.44 14.18 -10.05
N ILE A 135 8.10 15.12 -9.37
CA ILE A 135 7.44 16.20 -8.62
C ILE A 135 6.64 17.10 -9.56
N MET A 136 7.17 17.46 -10.72
CA MET A 136 6.42 18.27 -11.70
C MET A 136 5.19 17.53 -12.22
N LYS A 137 5.32 16.22 -12.45
CA LYS A 137 4.24 15.38 -12.97
C LYS A 137 3.15 15.12 -11.93
N HIS A 138 3.50 14.81 -10.68
CA HIS A 138 2.56 14.30 -9.67
C HIS A 138 2.27 15.28 -8.52
N GLY A 139 3.11 16.28 -8.29
CA GLY A 139 3.11 17.09 -7.07
C GLY A 139 3.73 16.33 -5.89
N LEU A 140 3.17 16.49 -4.68
CA LEU A 140 3.51 15.66 -3.53
C LEU A 140 2.90 14.27 -3.72
N ALA A 141 3.73 13.24 -3.93
CA ALA A 141 3.26 11.88 -4.16
C ALA A 141 4.24 10.83 -3.62
N VAL A 142 3.70 9.63 -3.36
CA VAL A 142 4.51 8.48 -2.93
C VAL A 142 5.34 7.96 -4.09
N ARG A 143 6.65 7.87 -3.88
CA ARG A 143 7.59 7.24 -4.81
C ARG A 143 7.83 5.78 -4.47
N ALA A 144 8.11 5.47 -3.20
CA ALA A 144 8.47 4.11 -2.80
C ALA A 144 7.62 3.63 -1.62
N LEU A 145 7.10 2.41 -1.75
CA LEU A 145 6.48 1.66 -0.68
C LEU A 145 7.48 0.61 -0.17
N GLY A 146 8.02 0.81 1.02
CA GLY A 146 9.00 -0.08 1.63
C GLY A 146 8.34 -1.27 2.32
N ILE A 147 8.80 -2.48 2.02
CA ILE A 147 8.36 -3.71 2.66
C ILE A 147 9.57 -4.47 3.19
N ARG A 148 9.50 -4.83 4.48
CA ARG A 148 10.48 -5.68 5.14
C ARG A 148 10.28 -7.12 4.69
N VAL A 149 11.34 -7.74 4.21
CA VAL A 149 11.37 -9.13 3.73
C VAL A 149 12.52 -9.90 4.39
N GLY A 150 12.45 -11.23 4.36
CA GLY A 150 13.53 -12.08 4.88
C GLY A 150 14.87 -11.84 4.18
N ASP A 151 14.85 -11.71 2.85
CA ASP A 151 16.03 -11.38 2.04
C ASP A 151 15.61 -10.57 0.80
N ALA A 152 16.02 -9.30 0.73
CA ALA A 152 15.72 -8.38 -0.37
C ALA A 152 16.40 -8.78 -1.69
N LYS A 153 17.55 -9.46 -1.64
CA LYS A 153 18.21 -10.00 -2.83
C LYS A 153 17.39 -11.17 -3.38
N ALA A 154 16.99 -12.11 -2.53
CA ALA A 154 16.15 -13.24 -2.94
C ALA A 154 14.79 -12.76 -3.49
N ALA A 155 14.15 -11.78 -2.84
CA ALA A 155 12.91 -11.19 -3.32
C ALA A 155 13.04 -10.57 -4.73
N TYR A 156 14.16 -9.87 -5.00
CA TYR A 156 14.46 -9.33 -6.32
C TYR A 156 14.77 -10.42 -7.35
N GLU A 157 15.54 -11.44 -7.00
CA GLU A 157 15.90 -12.53 -7.92
C GLU A 157 14.66 -13.34 -8.33
N VAL A 158 13.80 -13.70 -7.37
CA VAL A 158 12.50 -14.34 -7.63
C VAL A 158 11.70 -13.50 -8.62
N GLN A 159 11.71 -12.19 -8.43
CA GLN A 159 11.05 -11.27 -9.34
C GLN A 159 11.72 -11.22 -10.71
N PHE A 160 13.05 -11.21 -10.83
CA PHE A 160 13.77 -11.28 -12.11
C PHE A 160 13.46 -12.57 -12.89
N TRP A 161 13.45 -13.72 -12.22
CA TRP A 161 13.02 -14.98 -12.82
C TRP A 161 11.55 -14.95 -13.21
N ALA A 162 10.72 -14.32 -12.38
CA ALA A 162 9.37 -13.97 -12.72
C ALA A 162 9.31 -12.89 -13.81
N SER A 163 10.29 -12.07 -14.13
CA SER A 163 10.25 -11.11 -15.25
C SER A 163 10.51 -11.79 -16.57
N VAL A 164 11.46 -12.73 -16.58
CA VAL A 164 11.79 -13.56 -17.75
C VAL A 164 10.65 -14.54 -18.10
N LYS A 165 9.82 -14.92 -17.13
CA LYS A 165 8.66 -15.84 -17.34
C LYS A 165 7.26 -15.22 -17.14
N ASN A 166 7.11 -14.19 -16.31
CA ASN A 166 5.85 -13.72 -15.68
C ASN A 166 5.72 -12.18 -15.38
N GLY A 167 6.63 -11.28 -15.80
CA GLY A 167 6.34 -9.85 -15.96
C GLY A 167 6.96 -8.75 -15.05
N GLY A 168 7.61 -9.00 -13.90
CA GLY A 168 8.10 -7.89 -13.03
C GLY A 168 9.10 -6.91 -13.69
N ILE A 169 9.07 -5.61 -13.38
CA ILE A 169 10.04 -4.65 -13.95
C ILE A 169 11.01 -4.17 -12.85
N GLY A 170 12.27 -4.61 -12.91
CA GLY A 170 13.33 -4.17 -11.98
C GLY A 170 13.68 -2.69 -12.16
N VAL A 171 13.91 -1.98 -11.05
CA VAL A 171 14.26 -0.55 -11.02
C VAL A 171 15.61 -0.34 -10.34
N LEU A 172 15.89 -1.07 -9.26
CA LEU A 172 17.17 -1.07 -8.56
C LEU A 172 17.55 -2.51 -8.21
N GLU A 173 18.65 -2.98 -8.80
CA GLU A 173 19.25 -4.26 -8.40
C GLU A 173 19.69 -4.23 -6.93
N PRO A 174 19.72 -5.38 -6.23
CA PRO A 174 20.07 -5.44 -4.82
C PRO A 174 21.39 -4.74 -4.50
N LYS A 175 21.34 -3.80 -3.55
CA LYS A 175 22.51 -3.10 -3.02
C LYS A 175 22.60 -3.29 -1.53
N THR A 176 23.79 -3.64 -1.06
CA THR A 176 24.12 -3.71 0.36
C THR A 176 24.62 -2.34 0.83
N LEU A 177 23.94 -1.79 1.80
CA LEU A 177 24.32 -0.63 2.58
C LEU A 177 24.92 -1.14 3.88
N LYS A 178 26.07 -0.62 4.27
CA LYS A 178 26.74 -0.98 5.50
C LYS A 178 26.90 0.26 6.35
N ASP A 179 26.54 0.15 7.61
CA ASP A 179 26.85 1.19 8.58
C ASP A 179 28.31 1.03 9.03
N GLU A 180 29.11 2.08 8.88
CA GLU A 180 30.55 2.01 9.18
C GLU A 180 30.83 1.89 10.68
N ALA A 181 29.92 2.39 11.53
CA ALA A 181 30.12 2.40 12.98
C ALA A 181 29.80 1.05 13.63
N SER A 182 28.64 0.47 13.30
CA SER A 182 28.17 -0.80 13.85
C SER A 182 28.62 -2.02 13.03
N GLY A 183 28.89 -1.83 11.73
CA GLY A 183 29.11 -2.92 10.79
C GLY A 183 27.83 -3.62 10.33
N GLU A 184 26.67 -3.23 10.87
CA GLU A 184 25.35 -3.74 10.48
C GLU A 184 25.03 -3.38 9.03
N THR A 185 24.14 -4.16 8.42
CA THR A 185 23.84 -4.04 6.99
C THR A 185 22.36 -3.92 6.72
N THR A 186 22.04 -3.25 5.61
CA THR A 186 20.72 -3.26 5.00
C THR A 186 20.89 -3.61 3.53
N ILE A 187 20.07 -4.52 3.01
CA ILE A 187 19.97 -4.78 1.58
C ILE A 187 18.69 -4.14 1.08
N VAL A 188 18.80 -3.33 0.02
CA VAL A 188 17.66 -2.72 -0.65
C VAL A 188 17.61 -3.11 -2.12
N ALA A 189 16.41 -3.33 -2.64
CA ALA A 189 16.14 -3.54 -4.06
C ALA A 189 14.78 -2.94 -4.42
N GLU A 190 14.59 -2.50 -5.66
CA GLU A 190 13.34 -1.87 -6.10
C GLU A 190 12.79 -2.48 -7.36
N VAL A 191 11.46 -2.61 -7.38
CA VAL A 191 10.71 -3.09 -8.52
C VAL A 191 9.51 -2.20 -8.76
N LYS A 192 9.14 -2.01 -10.02
CA LYS A 192 7.97 -1.20 -10.38
C LYS A 192 6.72 -1.85 -9.81
N LEU A 193 5.90 -1.07 -9.11
CA LEU A 193 4.62 -1.52 -8.57
C LEU A 193 3.48 -1.15 -9.53
N TYR A 194 3.26 0.14 -9.75
CA TYR A 194 2.35 0.69 -10.76
C TYR A 194 2.73 2.14 -11.04
N GLY A 195 2.43 2.65 -12.24
CA GLY A 195 2.75 4.05 -12.60
C GLY A 195 4.24 4.35 -12.42
N ASP A 196 4.55 5.38 -11.62
CA ASP A 196 5.91 5.73 -11.21
C ASP A 196 6.21 5.35 -9.75
N VAL A 197 5.39 4.47 -9.16
CA VAL A 197 5.59 3.93 -7.81
C VAL A 197 6.42 2.64 -7.87
N VAL A 198 7.36 2.50 -6.95
CA VAL A 198 8.11 1.26 -6.72
C VAL A 198 7.72 0.64 -5.39
N VAL A 199 7.82 -0.68 -5.32
CA VAL A 199 7.94 -1.37 -4.04
C VAL A 199 9.43 -1.59 -3.77
N ARG A 200 9.88 -1.20 -2.59
CA ARG A 200 11.27 -1.32 -2.13
C ARG A 200 11.36 -2.45 -1.13
N TRP A 201 12.06 -3.51 -1.50
CA TRP A 201 12.38 -4.62 -0.60
C TRP A 201 13.51 -4.20 0.32
N VAL A 202 13.35 -4.45 1.62
CA VAL A 202 14.34 -4.12 2.64
C VAL A 202 14.59 -5.36 3.51
N SER A 203 15.85 -5.73 3.69
CA SER A 203 16.29 -6.78 4.64
C SER A 203 17.61 -6.39 5.30
N GLY A 204 18.11 -7.17 6.26
CA GLY A 204 19.35 -6.87 7.00
C GLY A 204 19.09 -6.55 8.48
N ASP A 205 20.11 -6.26 9.26
CA ASP A 205 20.05 -6.15 10.72
C ASP A 205 20.19 -4.73 11.27
N PHE A 206 20.40 -3.74 10.40
CA PHE A 206 20.55 -2.34 10.83
C PHE A 206 19.32 -1.80 11.58
N ASP A 207 19.55 -1.30 12.80
CA ASP A 207 18.51 -0.74 13.68
C ASP A 207 18.62 0.78 13.89
N GLY A 208 19.34 1.47 13.00
CA GLY A 208 19.43 2.93 13.05
C GLY A 208 18.15 3.65 12.61
N ALA A 209 18.24 4.97 12.47
CA ALA A 209 17.08 5.83 12.21
C ALA A 209 16.25 5.39 10.99
N PHE A 210 16.90 4.97 9.90
CA PHE A 210 16.22 4.45 8.71
C PHE A 210 17.00 3.38 7.96
N VAL A 211 18.02 3.78 7.20
CA VAL A 211 19.00 2.90 6.53
C VAL A 211 20.40 3.49 6.75
N PRO A 212 21.49 2.72 6.56
CA PRO A 212 22.83 3.26 6.73
C PRO A 212 23.06 4.53 5.91
N GLY A 213 23.75 5.50 6.51
CA GLY A 213 23.97 6.84 5.94
C GLY A 213 22.90 7.89 6.29
N TYR A 214 21.86 7.52 7.03
CA TYR A 214 20.99 8.49 7.72
C TYR A 214 21.49 8.74 9.13
N GLU A 215 21.64 10.00 9.51
CA GLU A 215 22.00 10.39 10.87
C GLU A 215 20.75 10.50 11.75
N PRO A 216 20.80 10.05 13.01
CA PRO A 216 19.72 10.28 13.96
C PRO A 216 19.55 11.78 14.21
N CYS A 217 18.31 12.21 14.45
CA CYS A 217 18.05 13.56 14.89
C CYS A 217 16.91 13.59 15.89
N ASP A 218 17.03 14.42 16.92
CA ASP A 218 16.00 14.56 17.93
C ASP A 218 14.92 15.53 17.46
N GLY A 219 13.67 15.07 17.49
CA GLY A 219 12.46 15.89 17.37
C GLY A 219 11.64 15.81 18.66
N PRO A 220 10.74 16.77 18.91
CA PRO A 220 9.83 16.68 20.05
C PRO A 220 8.94 15.43 19.91
N ASP A 221 8.72 14.70 21.00
CA ASP A 221 7.71 13.65 21.04
C ASP A 221 6.32 14.31 21.08
N ILE A 222 5.64 14.25 19.96
CA ILE A 222 4.31 14.82 19.75
C ILE A 222 3.28 13.76 19.37
N SER A 223 3.58 12.48 19.70
CA SER A 223 2.74 11.34 19.37
C SER A 223 1.27 11.56 19.67
N ILE A 224 0.44 11.16 18.71
CA ILE A 224 -1.03 11.09 18.83
C ILE A 224 -1.52 9.63 18.78
N GLY A 225 -0.61 8.67 18.96
CA GLY A 225 -0.96 7.25 19.09
C GLY A 225 -1.05 6.44 17.79
N ILE A 226 -0.59 6.98 16.65
CA ILE A 226 -0.49 6.21 15.40
C ILE A 226 0.56 5.10 15.56
N GLN A 227 0.19 3.86 15.22
CA GLN A 227 1.00 2.67 15.50
C GLN A 227 1.64 2.05 14.26
N ARG A 228 0.87 1.80 13.20
CA ARG A 228 1.37 1.08 12.00
C ARG A 228 0.53 1.40 10.77
N LEU A 229 1.07 1.10 9.60
CA LEU A 229 0.28 1.07 8.36
C LEU A 229 -0.67 -0.12 8.42
N ASP A 230 -1.94 0.11 8.14
CA ASP A 230 -2.94 -0.95 7.99
C ASP A 230 -2.94 -1.46 6.56
N HIS A 231 -3.06 -0.55 5.60
CA HIS A 231 -3.06 -0.86 4.17
C HIS A 231 -2.65 0.35 3.32
N CYS A 232 -2.25 0.10 2.07
CA CYS A 232 -1.83 1.13 1.11
C CYS A 232 -2.51 0.90 -0.25
N VAL A 233 -3.25 1.89 -0.74
CA VAL A 233 -4.15 1.71 -1.89
C VAL A 233 -3.60 2.36 -3.14
N GLY A 234 -3.53 1.61 -4.23
CA GLY A 234 -3.13 2.08 -5.55
C GLY A 234 -4.31 2.33 -6.49
N ASN A 235 -4.29 3.42 -7.25
CA ASN A 235 -5.23 3.64 -8.35
C ASN A 235 -4.54 3.35 -9.68
N VAL A 236 -5.19 2.54 -10.51
CA VAL A 236 -4.70 2.12 -11.84
C VAL A 236 -5.80 2.28 -12.89
N PRO A 237 -5.45 2.42 -14.17
CA PRO A 237 -6.45 2.48 -15.23
C PRO A 237 -7.14 1.13 -15.49
N LYS A 238 -6.49 0.01 -15.15
CA LYS A 238 -6.98 -1.35 -15.37
C LYS A 238 -6.59 -2.28 -14.23
N LEU A 239 -7.57 -2.71 -13.46
CA LEU A 239 -7.41 -3.47 -12.23
C LEU A 239 -6.79 -4.85 -12.48
N LEU A 240 -7.39 -5.64 -13.36
CA LEU A 240 -6.99 -7.03 -13.56
C LEU A 240 -5.56 -7.14 -14.09
N GLU A 241 -5.15 -6.28 -15.03
CA GLU A 241 -3.77 -6.25 -15.53
C GLU A 241 -2.76 -5.91 -14.41
N ALA A 242 -3.10 -4.95 -13.54
CA ALA A 242 -2.25 -4.59 -12.41
C ALA A 242 -2.19 -5.68 -11.33
N VAL A 243 -3.33 -6.30 -11.01
CA VAL A 243 -3.41 -7.41 -10.06
C VAL A 243 -2.61 -8.61 -10.57
N GLU A 244 -2.81 -9.01 -11.83
CA GLU A 244 -2.06 -10.12 -12.43
C GLU A 244 -0.56 -9.82 -12.41
N TYR A 245 -0.14 -8.59 -12.72
CA TYR A 245 1.25 -8.16 -12.62
C TYR A 245 1.79 -8.24 -11.18
N ILE A 246 1.08 -7.70 -10.18
CA ILE A 246 1.56 -7.70 -8.79
C ILE A 246 1.65 -9.13 -8.23
N THR A 247 0.59 -9.92 -8.42
CA THR A 247 0.55 -11.31 -7.93
C THR A 247 1.57 -12.20 -8.65
N SER A 248 1.91 -11.90 -9.90
CA SER A 248 2.88 -12.72 -10.65
C SER A 248 4.28 -12.66 -10.04
N PHE A 249 4.72 -11.54 -9.47
CA PHE A 249 6.06 -11.42 -8.86
C PHE A 249 6.06 -11.50 -7.33
N THR A 250 4.94 -11.24 -6.65
CA THR A 250 4.86 -11.35 -5.18
C THR A 250 4.37 -12.72 -4.71
N GLY A 251 3.41 -13.32 -5.44
CA GLY A 251 2.63 -14.45 -4.94
C GLY A 251 1.53 -14.08 -3.94
N PHE A 252 1.26 -12.78 -3.74
CA PHE A 252 0.18 -12.31 -2.87
C PHE A 252 -1.17 -12.87 -3.30
N HIS A 253 -2.03 -13.18 -2.33
CA HIS A 253 -3.36 -13.71 -2.58
C HIS A 253 -4.42 -12.62 -2.53
N GLN A 254 -5.58 -12.91 -3.12
CA GLN A 254 -6.75 -12.05 -3.02
C GLN A 254 -7.36 -12.18 -1.64
N PHE A 255 -7.48 -11.06 -0.94
CA PHE A 255 -8.01 -10.98 0.41
C PHE A 255 -9.50 -10.59 0.42
N ALA A 256 -9.87 -9.64 -0.43
CA ALA A 256 -11.23 -9.16 -0.61
C ALA A 256 -11.37 -8.49 -1.99
N GLU A 257 -12.59 -8.36 -2.48
CA GLU A 257 -12.89 -7.56 -3.65
C GLU A 257 -14.22 -6.82 -3.49
N PHE A 258 -14.35 -5.73 -4.23
CA PHE A 258 -15.54 -4.89 -4.26
C PHE A 258 -15.77 -4.44 -5.70
N THR A 259 -16.97 -4.67 -6.24
CA THR A 259 -17.35 -4.13 -7.56
C THR A 259 -18.15 -2.84 -7.43
N ALA A 260 -18.38 -2.15 -8.54
CA ALA A 260 -19.22 -0.95 -8.52
C ALA A 260 -20.63 -1.21 -7.99
N GLU A 261 -21.18 -2.41 -8.16
CA GLU A 261 -22.45 -2.80 -7.58
C GLU A 261 -22.38 -2.94 -6.04
N ASP A 262 -21.20 -3.25 -5.50
CA ASP A 262 -20.97 -3.40 -4.07
C ASP A 262 -20.77 -2.08 -3.33
N VAL A 263 -20.05 -1.13 -3.96
CA VAL A 263 -19.54 0.08 -3.29
C VAL A 263 -19.86 1.39 -4.01
N GLY A 264 -20.44 1.34 -5.21
CA GLY A 264 -20.79 2.53 -5.97
C GLY A 264 -21.89 3.37 -5.31
N THR A 265 -21.90 4.67 -5.64
CA THR A 265 -23.05 5.53 -5.41
C THR A 265 -24.04 5.38 -6.56
N VAL A 266 -25.21 6.04 -6.45
CA VAL A 266 -26.15 6.16 -7.58
C VAL A 266 -25.49 6.86 -8.79
N ASP A 267 -24.41 7.59 -8.55
CA ASP A 267 -23.83 8.52 -9.50
C ASP A 267 -22.41 8.15 -9.97
N SER A 268 -21.64 7.35 -9.23
CA SER A 268 -20.26 6.95 -9.57
C SER A 268 -19.88 5.59 -8.94
N GLY A 269 -18.77 5.00 -9.38
CA GLY A 269 -18.31 3.71 -8.85
C GLY A 269 -16.81 3.47 -9.03
N LEU A 270 -16.36 2.35 -8.47
CA LEU A 270 -15.03 1.78 -8.68
C LEU A 270 -15.12 0.25 -8.59
N ASN A 271 -14.12 -0.43 -9.16
CA ASN A 271 -13.81 -1.80 -8.80
C ASN A 271 -12.52 -1.81 -7.98
N SER A 272 -12.47 -2.64 -6.94
CA SER A 272 -11.33 -2.77 -6.05
C SER A 272 -11.00 -4.24 -5.78
N MET A 273 -9.72 -4.56 -5.68
CA MET A 273 -9.23 -5.85 -5.21
C MET A 273 -8.11 -5.65 -4.20
N VAL A 274 -8.23 -6.32 -3.05
CA VAL A 274 -7.23 -6.30 -1.98
C VAL A 274 -6.30 -7.49 -2.14
N LEU A 275 -5.01 -7.20 -2.32
CA LEU A 275 -3.95 -8.21 -2.28
C LEU A 275 -3.32 -8.25 -0.90
N ALA A 276 -2.94 -9.44 -0.44
CA ALA A 276 -2.32 -9.64 0.87
C ALA A 276 -1.09 -10.56 0.81
N SER A 277 -0.11 -10.30 1.66
CA SER A 277 0.95 -11.24 1.99
C SER A 277 0.40 -12.47 2.74
N ASN A 278 1.20 -13.54 2.85
CA ASN A 278 0.85 -14.76 3.57
C ASN A 278 0.39 -14.49 5.00
N ASN A 279 1.10 -13.64 5.73
CA ASN A 279 0.77 -13.23 7.10
C ASN A 279 -0.29 -12.12 7.17
N GLU A 280 -0.71 -11.60 6.01
CA GLU A 280 -1.74 -10.59 5.83
C GLU A 280 -1.45 -9.25 6.54
N LEU A 281 -0.20 -9.01 6.96
CA LEU A 281 0.26 -7.75 7.54
C LEU A 281 0.57 -6.68 6.47
N VAL A 282 0.75 -7.10 5.22
CA VAL A 282 0.86 -6.21 4.06
C VAL A 282 -0.41 -6.35 3.24
N LEU A 283 -1.21 -5.29 3.22
CA LEU A 283 -2.46 -5.21 2.48
C LEU A 283 -2.36 -4.12 1.41
N LEU A 284 -2.52 -4.51 0.14
CA LEU A 284 -2.42 -3.66 -1.04
C LEU A 284 -3.72 -3.67 -1.85
N PRO A 285 -4.74 -2.89 -1.47
CA PRO A 285 -5.87 -2.62 -2.34
C PRO A 285 -5.44 -1.93 -3.64
N VAL A 286 -6.06 -2.32 -4.74
CA VAL A 286 -5.88 -1.72 -6.06
C VAL A 286 -7.26 -1.39 -6.61
N ASN A 287 -7.44 -0.17 -7.13
CA ASN A 287 -8.70 0.31 -7.68
C ASN A 287 -8.59 0.64 -9.17
N GLU A 288 -9.67 0.46 -9.91
CA GLU A 288 -9.88 1.02 -11.25
C GLU A 288 -11.16 1.86 -11.31
N PRO A 289 -11.24 2.85 -12.22
CA PRO A 289 -12.47 3.60 -12.44
C PRO A 289 -13.52 2.75 -13.15
N THR A 290 -14.79 3.00 -12.84
CA THR A 290 -15.89 2.58 -13.71
C THR A 290 -16.33 3.73 -14.61
N PHE A 291 -16.79 3.39 -15.82
CA PHE A 291 -17.27 4.35 -16.82
C PHE A 291 -18.77 4.18 -17.07
N GLY A 292 -19.39 5.21 -17.66
CA GLY A 292 -20.82 5.19 -18.01
C GLY A 292 -21.77 5.53 -16.84
N THR A 293 -21.23 6.02 -15.72
CA THR A 293 -21.99 6.52 -14.57
C THR A 293 -22.35 8.01 -14.76
N LYS A 294 -23.35 8.52 -14.01
CA LYS A 294 -23.84 9.90 -14.15
C LYS A 294 -22.77 10.96 -13.83
N ARG A 295 -21.88 10.64 -12.89
CA ARG A 295 -20.70 11.42 -12.54
C ARG A 295 -19.44 10.61 -12.86
N LYS A 296 -18.36 11.34 -13.06
CA LYS A 296 -17.02 10.80 -13.23
C LYS A 296 -16.59 10.07 -11.95
N SER A 297 -15.94 8.92 -12.10
CA SER A 297 -15.32 8.22 -10.97
C SER A 297 -14.18 9.07 -10.39
N GLN A 298 -14.15 9.21 -9.07
CA GLN A 298 -13.05 9.77 -8.29
C GLN A 298 -11.70 9.08 -8.59
N ILE A 299 -11.71 7.80 -8.99
CA ILE A 299 -10.50 7.11 -9.44
C ILE A 299 -10.01 7.70 -10.76
N GLN A 300 -10.92 8.06 -11.67
CA GLN A 300 -10.58 8.75 -12.91
C GLN A 300 -10.09 10.18 -12.64
N THR A 301 -10.72 10.91 -11.71
CA THR A 301 -10.25 12.23 -11.26
C THR A 301 -8.82 12.15 -10.71
N TYR A 302 -8.52 11.15 -9.86
CA TYR A 302 -7.16 10.88 -9.38
C TYR A 302 -6.20 10.66 -10.55
N LEU A 303 -6.52 9.78 -11.50
CA LEU A 303 -5.62 9.44 -12.61
C LEU A 303 -5.30 10.65 -13.49
N GLU A 304 -6.24 11.58 -13.64
CA GLU A 304 -6.02 12.83 -14.39
C GLU A 304 -5.16 13.82 -13.61
N GLN A 305 -5.48 14.07 -12.34
CA GLN A 305 -4.74 15.01 -11.49
C GLN A 305 -3.33 14.52 -11.13
N ASN A 306 -3.17 13.21 -11.00
CA ASN A 306 -1.89 12.54 -10.78
C ASN A 306 -1.14 12.27 -12.09
N VAL A 307 -1.77 12.43 -13.27
CA VAL A 307 -1.17 12.13 -14.57
C VAL A 307 -0.71 10.65 -14.65
N GLY A 308 -1.60 9.75 -14.25
CA GLY A 308 -1.42 8.29 -14.31
C GLY A 308 -1.59 7.59 -12.96
N ALA A 309 -1.27 6.30 -12.95
CA ALA A 309 -1.38 5.45 -11.78
C ALA A 309 -0.46 5.90 -10.62
N GLY A 310 -0.88 5.64 -9.39
CA GLY A 310 -0.14 6.03 -8.20
C GLY A 310 -0.82 5.55 -6.91
N LEU A 311 -0.17 5.80 -5.78
CA LEU A 311 -0.75 5.51 -4.46
C LEU A 311 -1.77 6.60 -4.10
N GLN A 312 -3.01 6.19 -3.84
CA GLN A 312 -4.12 7.06 -3.51
C GLN A 312 -4.18 7.34 -2.00
N HIS A 313 -4.17 6.33 -1.15
CA HIS A 313 -4.22 6.56 0.28
C HIS A 313 -3.46 5.53 1.09
N MET A 314 -3.08 5.94 2.29
CA MET A 314 -2.53 5.08 3.34
C MET A 314 -3.47 5.10 4.53
N ALA A 315 -3.84 3.92 5.01
CA ALA A 315 -4.56 3.79 6.27
C ALA A 315 -3.58 3.65 7.42
N LEU A 316 -3.69 4.57 8.38
CA LEU A 316 -2.83 4.68 9.56
C LEU A 316 -3.61 4.14 10.76
N LYS A 317 -3.15 3.00 11.29
CA LYS A 317 -3.80 2.31 12.41
C LYS A 317 -3.45 3.00 13.73
N THR A 318 -4.46 3.23 14.57
CA THR A 318 -4.37 3.63 15.97
C THR A 318 -5.11 2.64 16.86
N ASP A 319 -4.81 2.65 18.15
CA ASP A 319 -5.51 1.89 19.20
C ASP A 319 -6.49 2.76 20.02
N ASP A 320 -6.49 4.07 19.78
CA ASP A 320 -7.45 5.02 20.38
C ASP A 320 -7.67 6.18 19.40
N ILE A 321 -8.61 5.99 18.47
CA ILE A 321 -8.94 6.99 17.45
C ILE A 321 -9.50 8.28 18.06
N PHE A 322 -10.14 8.19 19.22
CA PHE A 322 -10.67 9.35 19.94
C PHE A 322 -9.52 10.22 20.45
N HIS A 323 -8.49 9.61 21.05
CA HIS A 323 -7.27 10.32 21.44
C HIS A 323 -6.52 10.88 20.24
N THR A 324 -6.35 10.08 19.19
CA THR A 324 -5.65 10.49 17.96
C THR A 324 -6.30 11.73 17.34
N LEU A 325 -7.63 11.77 17.29
CA LEU A 325 -8.37 12.90 16.70
C LEU A 325 -8.60 14.06 17.67
N ALA A 326 -8.38 13.90 18.97
CA ALA A 326 -8.54 14.98 19.96
C ALA A 326 -7.68 16.21 19.63
N ARG A 327 -6.53 16.02 18.96
CA ARG A 327 -5.61 17.10 18.56
C ARG A 327 -5.80 17.59 17.12
N SER A 328 -6.76 17.04 16.36
CA SER A 328 -7.01 17.41 14.95
C SER A 328 -7.27 18.91 14.75
N HIS A 329 -7.96 19.54 15.70
CA HIS A 329 -8.28 20.98 15.68
C HIS A 329 -7.04 21.89 15.76
N LEU A 330 -5.87 21.36 16.17
CA LEU A 330 -4.60 22.10 16.21
C LEU A 330 -3.94 22.23 14.83
N GLY A 331 -4.56 21.69 13.78
CA GLY A 331 -4.14 21.84 12.39
C GLY A 331 -3.18 20.76 11.89
N GLY A 332 -2.76 20.91 10.63
CA GLY A 332 -1.87 19.97 9.92
C GLY A 332 -2.58 19.31 8.73
N PHE A 333 -3.69 18.63 9.00
CA PHE A 333 -4.56 18.03 7.98
C PHE A 333 -6.03 18.34 8.25
N GLU A 334 -6.77 18.56 7.17
CA GLU A 334 -8.23 18.71 7.22
C GLU A 334 -8.89 17.36 6.96
N PHE A 335 -10.04 17.12 7.58
CA PHE A 335 -10.81 15.91 7.38
C PHE A 335 -11.98 16.14 6.43
N MET A 336 -12.46 15.05 5.83
CA MET A 336 -13.66 15.07 5.01
C MET A 336 -14.87 15.53 5.85
N PRO A 337 -15.88 16.18 5.23
CA PRO A 337 -17.06 16.61 5.95
C PRO A 337 -17.75 15.45 6.67
N ARG A 338 -18.27 15.72 7.86
CA ARG A 338 -19.01 14.72 8.63
C ARG A 338 -20.27 14.26 7.86
N PRO A 339 -20.66 12.99 7.96
CA PRO A 339 -21.97 12.51 7.57
C PRO A 339 -23.13 13.31 8.17
N ASN A 340 -24.31 13.18 7.56
CA ASN A 340 -25.52 13.81 8.09
C ASN A 340 -26.00 13.13 9.40
N LYS A 341 -26.86 13.82 10.14
CA LYS A 341 -27.40 13.33 11.42
C LYS A 341 -28.10 11.96 11.32
N VAL A 342 -28.76 11.69 10.18
CA VAL A 342 -29.48 10.43 9.95
C VAL A 342 -28.52 9.22 9.92
N TYR A 343 -27.28 9.41 9.48
CA TYR A 343 -26.25 8.37 9.54
C TYR A 343 -26.00 7.93 10.99
N TYR A 344 -25.78 8.90 11.89
CA TYR A 344 -25.49 8.65 13.31
C TYR A 344 -26.71 8.11 14.06
N GLU A 345 -27.91 8.61 13.79
CA GLU A 345 -29.15 8.12 14.40
C GLU A 345 -29.44 6.65 14.05
N ARG A 346 -29.05 6.18 12.86
CA ARG A 346 -29.21 4.79 12.41
C ARG A 346 -28.07 3.87 12.86
N MET A 347 -26.95 4.42 13.29
CA MET A 347 -25.73 3.66 13.59
C MET A 347 -25.92 2.63 14.72
N PRO A 348 -26.59 2.93 15.86
CA PRO A 348 -26.77 1.94 16.92
C PRO A 348 -27.51 0.68 16.47
N ALA A 349 -28.47 0.81 15.56
CA ALA A 349 -29.21 -0.33 15.02
C ALA A 349 -28.34 -1.22 14.12
N ARG A 350 -27.32 -0.66 13.46
CA ARG A 350 -26.39 -1.40 12.58
C ARG A 350 -25.22 -2.02 13.36
N ILE A 351 -24.66 -1.30 14.33
CA ILE A 351 -23.43 -1.71 15.04
C ILE A 351 -23.74 -2.47 16.33
N GLY A 352 -24.84 -2.13 17.02
CA GLY A 352 -25.28 -2.77 18.26
C GLY A 352 -24.42 -2.41 19.49
N GLU A 353 -24.46 -3.24 20.52
CA GLU A 353 -23.85 -2.96 21.84
C GLU A 353 -22.31 -3.02 21.88
N GLY A 354 -21.64 -3.18 20.73
CA GLY A 354 -20.18 -3.21 20.65
C GLY A 354 -19.50 -1.85 20.93
N LEU A 355 -20.29 -0.77 21.03
CA LEU A 355 -19.83 0.57 21.38
C LEU A 355 -20.71 1.14 22.51
N SER A 356 -20.09 1.83 23.46
CA SER A 356 -20.81 2.53 24.52
C SER A 356 -21.53 3.77 24.00
N LYS A 357 -22.53 4.25 24.76
CA LYS A 357 -23.25 5.49 24.44
C LYS A 357 -22.30 6.69 24.26
N LYS A 358 -21.29 6.82 25.13
CA LYS A 358 -20.29 7.89 25.05
C LYS A 358 -19.46 7.80 23.77
N GLN A 359 -19.09 6.59 23.34
CA GLN A 359 -18.37 6.39 22.08
C GLN A 359 -19.22 6.79 20.88
N TYR A 360 -20.52 6.46 20.87
CA TYR A 360 -21.43 6.94 19.81
C TYR A 360 -21.49 8.47 19.72
N GLU A 361 -21.56 9.16 20.87
CA GLU A 361 -21.55 10.63 20.92
C GLU A 361 -20.23 11.19 20.37
N GLN A 362 -19.09 10.62 20.76
CA GLN A 362 -17.77 11.03 20.25
C GLN A 362 -17.60 10.74 18.75
N ILE A 363 -18.17 9.63 18.25
CA ILE A 363 -18.18 9.28 16.83
C ILE A 363 -18.89 10.36 16.00
N GLU A 364 -20.06 10.84 16.46
CA GLU A 364 -20.79 11.92 15.80
C GLU A 364 -20.05 13.25 15.88
N GLU A 365 -19.49 13.58 17.05
CA GLU A 365 -18.73 14.82 17.26
C GLU A 365 -17.51 14.92 16.34
N LEU A 366 -16.75 13.83 16.23
CA LEU A 366 -15.52 13.77 15.44
C LEU A 366 -15.75 13.48 13.96
N GLY A 367 -17.00 13.23 13.53
CA GLY A 367 -17.29 12.93 12.13
C GLY A 367 -16.83 11.53 11.68
N LEU A 368 -16.69 10.58 12.61
CA LEU A 368 -16.19 9.24 12.32
C LEU A 368 -17.21 8.41 11.51
N LEU A 369 -16.69 7.57 10.63
CA LEU A 369 -17.43 6.53 9.93
C LEU A 369 -17.20 5.20 10.66
N VAL A 370 -18.26 4.39 10.81
CA VAL A 370 -18.19 3.10 11.51
C VAL A 370 -18.75 2.01 10.63
N ASP A 371 -18.03 0.90 10.48
CA ASP A 371 -18.55 -0.31 9.85
C ASP A 371 -18.42 -1.52 10.78
N LYS A 372 -19.16 -2.58 10.48
CA LYS A 372 -19.11 -3.82 11.23
C LYS A 372 -19.28 -5.00 10.28
N ASP A 373 -18.42 -5.99 10.43
CA ASP A 373 -18.57 -7.30 9.79
C ASP A 373 -18.81 -8.39 10.84
N ASP A 374 -18.79 -9.65 10.41
CA ASP A 374 -19.02 -10.80 11.28
C ASP A 374 -17.92 -10.98 12.35
N GLN A 375 -16.78 -10.29 12.21
CA GLN A 375 -15.59 -10.50 13.04
C GLN A 375 -15.28 -9.31 13.97
N GLY A 376 -15.59 -8.08 13.55
CA GLY A 376 -15.25 -6.88 14.31
C GLY A 376 -15.88 -5.59 13.82
N ILE A 377 -15.48 -4.50 14.47
CA ILE A 377 -15.93 -3.14 14.20
C ILE A 377 -14.75 -2.33 13.64
N LEU A 378 -15.05 -1.49 12.67
CA LEU A 378 -14.10 -0.61 12.00
C LEU A 378 -14.49 0.84 12.24
N LEU A 379 -13.65 1.63 12.90
CA LEU A 379 -13.78 3.07 12.98
C LEU A 379 -12.79 3.69 12.01
N GLN A 380 -13.23 4.65 11.19
CA GLN A 380 -12.37 5.27 10.19
C GLN A 380 -12.75 6.74 9.93
N ILE A 381 -11.78 7.51 9.48
CA ILE A 381 -11.98 8.87 8.97
C ILE A 381 -10.94 9.17 7.90
N PHE A 382 -11.30 9.99 6.92
CA PHE A 382 -10.44 10.33 5.79
C PHE A 382 -10.05 11.80 5.85
N THR A 383 -8.78 12.09 5.54
CA THR A 383 -8.35 13.46 5.32
C THR A 383 -8.82 13.95 3.95
N LYS A 384 -8.91 15.25 3.79
CA LYS A 384 -8.79 15.89 2.48
C LYS A 384 -7.42 15.57 1.86
N PRO A 385 -7.18 15.88 0.57
CA PRO A 385 -5.89 15.65 -0.06
C PRO A 385 -4.71 16.26 0.71
N LEU A 386 -3.57 15.56 0.73
CA LEU A 386 -2.39 15.97 1.51
C LEU A 386 -1.61 17.11 0.85
N GLY A 387 -1.81 17.33 -0.45
CA GLY A 387 -1.23 18.43 -1.20
C GLY A 387 -2.30 19.19 -1.97
N ASP A 388 -1.86 19.97 -2.95
CA ASP A 388 -2.76 20.87 -3.69
C ASP A 388 -3.71 20.14 -4.64
N ARG A 389 -3.34 18.92 -5.07
CA ARG A 389 -4.10 18.14 -6.04
C ARG A 389 -5.01 17.15 -5.33
N ALA A 390 -6.17 16.86 -5.93
CA ALA A 390 -7.10 15.82 -5.47
C ALA A 390 -6.55 14.40 -5.74
N THR A 391 -5.43 14.07 -5.10
CA THR A 391 -4.69 12.82 -5.31
C THR A 391 -4.51 12.05 -4.01
N VAL A 392 -3.36 12.18 -3.34
CA VAL A 392 -3.03 11.39 -2.15
C VAL A 392 -3.75 11.93 -0.91
N PHE A 393 -4.29 11.04 -0.06
CA PHE A 393 -4.90 11.37 1.24
C PHE A 393 -4.58 10.29 2.29
N PHE A 394 -4.93 10.53 3.55
CA PHE A 394 -4.82 9.55 4.63
C PHE A 394 -6.20 9.04 5.05
N GLU A 395 -6.22 7.80 5.50
CA GLU A 395 -7.26 7.24 6.34
C GLU A 395 -6.68 7.04 7.74
N ILE A 396 -7.39 7.42 8.79
CA ILE A 396 -7.06 7.06 10.17
C ILE A 396 -8.06 6.01 10.61
N ILE A 397 -7.57 4.86 11.11
CA ILE A 397 -8.39 3.68 11.34
C ILE A 397 -8.13 3.06 12.71
N GLU A 398 -9.18 2.60 13.35
CA GLU A 398 -9.13 1.73 14.53
C GLU A 398 -9.99 0.49 14.27
N ARG A 399 -9.44 -0.68 14.56
CA ARG A 399 -10.14 -1.96 14.45
C ARG A 399 -10.43 -2.46 15.85
N VAL A 400 -11.67 -2.84 16.12
CA VAL A 400 -12.11 -3.35 17.43
C VAL A 400 -12.61 -4.79 17.27
N GLY A 401 -12.05 -5.71 18.06
CA GLY A 401 -12.35 -7.14 17.99
C GLY A 401 -11.24 -7.95 17.33
N CYS A 402 -11.56 -9.19 16.94
CA CYS A 402 -10.65 -10.18 16.33
C CYS A 402 -9.32 -10.41 17.07
N MET A 403 -9.32 -10.29 18.39
CA MET A 403 -8.14 -10.54 19.21
C MET A 403 -7.95 -12.04 19.40
N ALA A 404 -6.76 -12.54 19.12
CA ALA A 404 -6.37 -13.92 19.34
C ALA A 404 -5.03 -13.98 20.10
N ASP A 405 -4.89 -14.96 20.99
CA ASP A 405 -3.60 -15.26 21.59
C ASP A 405 -2.75 -16.04 20.57
N VAL A 406 -1.66 -15.43 20.14
CA VAL A 406 -0.65 -16.04 19.27
C VAL A 406 0.66 -16.09 20.05
N ALA A 407 1.00 -17.28 20.54
CA ALA A 407 2.24 -17.53 21.28
C ALA A 407 2.45 -16.61 22.49
N GLY A 408 1.39 -16.32 23.26
CA GLY A 408 1.42 -15.50 24.47
C GLY A 408 1.36 -13.99 24.18
N ARG A 409 1.12 -13.58 22.93
CA ARG A 409 0.87 -12.20 22.54
C ARG A 409 -0.55 -12.09 22.03
N LEU A 410 -1.28 -11.09 22.52
CA LEU A 410 -2.61 -10.77 22.01
C LEU A 410 -2.46 -10.03 20.68
N GLU A 411 -2.75 -10.69 19.58
CA GLU A 411 -2.63 -10.15 18.22
C GLU A 411 -4.03 -9.97 17.61
N GLN A 412 -4.22 -8.87 16.89
CA GLN A 412 -5.45 -8.61 16.17
C GLN A 412 -5.34 -9.18 14.74
N ALA A 413 -6.33 -9.97 14.32
CA ALA A 413 -6.38 -10.48 12.96
C ALA A 413 -6.35 -9.34 11.93
N ALA A 414 -5.55 -9.52 10.87
CA ALA A 414 -5.49 -8.57 9.78
C ALA A 414 -6.87 -8.39 9.11
N GLY A 415 -7.22 -7.14 8.80
CA GLY A 415 -8.49 -6.80 8.15
C GLY A 415 -9.74 -6.98 9.04
N CYS A 416 -9.59 -7.09 10.36
CA CYS A 416 -10.72 -7.18 11.31
C CYS A 416 -11.74 -6.04 11.13
N GLY A 417 -13.02 -6.34 10.88
CA GLY A 417 -14.03 -5.32 10.57
C GLY A 417 -14.08 -4.93 9.09
N GLY A 418 -13.32 -5.61 8.22
CA GLY A 418 -13.31 -5.42 6.78
C GLY A 418 -12.59 -4.14 6.34
N PHE A 419 -13.00 -3.60 5.18
CA PHE A 419 -12.47 -2.35 4.63
C PHE A 419 -13.52 -1.24 4.61
N GLY A 420 -14.59 -1.37 5.39
CA GLY A 420 -15.61 -0.35 5.48
C GLY A 420 -16.61 -0.34 4.33
N LYS A 421 -16.91 -1.49 3.70
CA LYS A 421 -17.86 -1.61 2.58
C LYS A 421 -19.14 -0.77 2.80
N GLY A 422 -19.72 -0.83 4.00
CA GLY A 422 -20.93 -0.08 4.34
C GLY A 422 -20.73 1.44 4.36
N ASN A 423 -19.51 1.90 4.58
CA ASN A 423 -19.12 3.31 4.59
C ASN A 423 -18.72 3.85 3.21
N PHE A 424 -18.38 3.01 2.23
CA PHE A 424 -17.96 3.47 0.89
C PHE A 424 -18.97 4.45 0.28
N SER A 425 -20.27 4.17 0.42
CA SER A 425 -21.32 5.04 -0.11
C SER A 425 -21.33 6.44 0.53
N GLU A 426 -21.05 6.56 1.83
CA GLU A 426 -20.99 7.84 2.55
C GLU A 426 -19.67 8.57 2.33
N LEU A 427 -18.56 7.82 2.25
CA LEU A 427 -17.26 8.34 1.85
C LEU A 427 -17.32 8.96 0.47
N PHE A 428 -17.88 8.25 -0.51
CA PHE A 428 -17.97 8.75 -1.88
C PHE A 428 -18.88 9.95 -2.00
N LYS A 429 -20.01 10.00 -1.30
CA LYS A 429 -20.81 11.22 -1.25
C LYS A 429 -19.99 12.41 -0.74
N SER A 430 -19.22 12.21 0.31
CA SER A 430 -18.38 13.26 0.91
C SER A 430 -17.27 13.73 -0.04
N ILE A 431 -16.60 12.79 -0.73
CA ILE A 431 -15.58 13.09 -1.73
C ILE A 431 -16.20 13.82 -2.93
N GLU A 432 -17.31 13.32 -3.45
CA GLU A 432 -17.99 13.93 -4.60
C GLU A 432 -18.51 15.34 -4.28
N GLU A 433 -18.99 15.59 -3.07
CA GLU A 433 -19.38 16.93 -2.62
C GLU A 433 -18.18 17.87 -2.52
N TYR A 434 -17.04 17.37 -2.03
CA TYR A 434 -15.80 18.14 -2.01
C TYR A 434 -15.28 18.44 -3.43
N GLU A 435 -15.26 17.46 -4.33
CA GLU A 435 -14.85 17.64 -5.73
C GLU A 435 -15.74 18.65 -6.47
N LYS A 436 -17.07 18.64 -6.21
CA LYS A 436 -17.98 19.69 -6.73
C LYS A 436 -17.56 21.09 -6.32
N SER A 437 -17.04 21.27 -5.11
CA SER A 437 -16.55 22.58 -4.66
C SER A 437 -15.30 23.04 -5.40
N LEU A 438 -14.56 22.11 -6.00
CA LEU A 438 -13.31 22.36 -6.71
C LEU A 438 -13.50 22.57 -8.23
N ASN A 439 -14.67 22.22 -8.80
CA ASN A 439 -14.95 22.26 -10.25
C ASN A 439 -13.92 21.49 -11.11
N VAL A 440 -13.41 20.35 -10.60
CA VAL A 440 -12.42 19.48 -11.26
C VAL A 440 -12.99 18.13 -11.70
#